data_AF-A0A920QR19-F1
#
_entry.id   AF-A0A920QR19-F1
#
_cell.length_a   1.000
_cell.length_b   1.000
_cell.length_c   1.000
_cell.angle_alpha   90.00
_cell.angle_beta   90.00
_cell.angle_gamma   90.00
#
_symmetry.space_group_name_H-M   'P 1'
#
loop_
_entity.id
_entity.type
_entity.pdbx_description
1 polymer ?
#
loop_
_entity_poly.entity_id
_entity_poly.type
_entity_poly.pdbx_seq_one_letter_code
_entity_poly.pdbx_strand_id
1 'polypeptide(L)'
;MLVGINRAKELLYSGREVFADEAYHIGLINHLVPNAQLMEKSIEVAAGIAKNRIEGVANIKQILREHSGLSFEEQYKNEIDSRKGRFKGLSVQDGFKDFLERKGRKPRV
;
A
#
# COMPACT_ATOMS: atom_id res chain seq x y z
N MET A 1 -1.80 6.46 12.64
CA MET A 1 -0.37 6.81 12.88
C MET A 1 0.50 5.64 12.45
N LEU A 2 1.55 5.89 11.67
CA LEU A 2 2.37 4.85 11.01
C LEU A 2 3.11 3.93 12.00
N VAL A 3 3.73 4.49 13.03
CA VAL A 3 4.60 3.75 13.98
C VAL A 3 3.92 3.39 15.31
N GLY A 4 2.60 3.56 15.39
CA GLY A 4 1.82 3.44 16.64
C GLY A 4 1.89 4.68 17.54
N ILE A 5 0.88 4.84 18.41
CA ILE A 5 0.69 6.07 19.20
C ILE A 5 1.81 6.35 20.21
N ASN A 6 2.36 5.31 20.86
CA ASN A 6 3.37 5.48 21.91
C ASN A 6 4.70 5.96 21.32
N ARG A 7 5.20 5.27 20.28
CA ARG A 7 6.42 5.68 19.57
C ARG A 7 6.26 7.03 18.89
N ALA A 8 5.10 7.29 18.28
CA ALA A 8 4.83 8.59 17.67
C ALA A 8 4.93 9.74 18.68
N LYS A 9 4.36 9.58 19.89
CA LYS A 9 4.48 10.59 20.96
C LYS A 9 5.93 10.82 21.37
N GLU A 10 6.70 9.76 21.60
CA GLU A 10 8.11 9.87 21.95
C GLU A 10 8.90 10.65 20.90
N LEU A 11 8.76 10.30 19.61
CA LEU A 11 9.45 10.99 18.52
C LEU A 11 9.02 12.46 18.39
N LEU A 12 7.72 12.74 18.48
CA LEU A 12 7.19 14.10 18.34
C LEU A 12 7.56 15.00 19.51
N TYR A 13 7.65 14.47 20.73
CA TYR A 13 7.99 15.26 21.92
C TYR A 13 9.50 15.43 22.10
N SER A 14 10.29 14.41 21.77
CA SER A 14 11.75 14.48 21.92
C SER A 14 12.43 15.20 20.76
N GLY A 15 11.87 15.15 19.55
CA GLY A 15 12.51 15.69 18.34
C GLY A 15 13.84 15.01 18.01
N ARG A 16 14.12 13.83 18.58
CA ARG A 16 15.38 13.13 18.39
C ARG A 16 15.54 12.61 16.96
N GLU A 17 16.79 12.38 16.57
CA GLU A 17 17.09 11.71 15.32
C GLU A 17 16.66 10.22 15.36
N VAL A 18 16.22 9.72 14.21
CA VAL A 18 15.87 8.31 14.00
C VAL A 18 16.75 7.78 12.88
N PHE A 19 17.61 6.83 13.22
CA PHE A 19 18.50 6.20 12.26
C PHE A 19 17.80 5.08 11.47
N ALA A 20 18.39 4.69 10.35
CA ALA A 20 17.75 3.85 9.34
C ALA A 20 17.32 2.47 9.88
N ASP A 21 18.14 1.84 10.74
CA ASP A 21 17.80 0.58 11.41
C ASP A 21 16.55 0.72 12.26
N GLU A 22 16.49 1.73 13.13
CA GLU A 22 15.31 1.98 13.95
C GLU A 22 14.09 2.28 13.08
N ALA A 23 14.22 3.19 12.11
CA ALA A 23 13.14 3.57 11.19
C ALA A 23 12.52 2.34 10.52
N TYR A 24 13.34 1.36 10.14
CA TYR A 24 12.88 0.09 9.58
C TYR A 24 12.15 -0.77 10.62
N HIS A 25 12.73 -0.96 11.81
CA HIS A 25 12.14 -1.77 12.88
C HIS A 25 10.82 -1.21 13.42
N ILE A 26 10.63 0.11 13.38
CA ILE A 26 9.40 0.76 13.84
C ILE A 26 8.34 0.88 12.75
N GLY A 27 8.63 0.48 11.51
CA GLY A 27 7.71 0.57 10.39
C GLY A 27 7.56 1.99 9.81
N LEU A 28 8.54 2.87 10.05
CA LEU A 28 8.57 4.20 9.44
C LEU A 28 9.00 4.13 7.97
N ILE A 29 9.86 3.16 7.63
CA ILE A 29 10.26 2.83 6.25
C ILE A 29 10.02 1.35 5.95
N ASN A 30 9.76 1.03 4.68
CA ASN A 30 9.43 -0.34 4.26
C ASN A 30 10.64 -1.23 3.95
N HIS A 31 11.77 -0.64 3.58
CA HIS A 31 12.98 -1.36 3.19
C HIS A 31 14.22 -0.62 3.66
N LEU A 32 15.22 -1.38 4.11
CA LEU A 32 16.54 -0.90 4.49
C LEU A 32 17.58 -1.66 3.66
N VAL A 33 18.36 -0.93 2.86
CA VAL A 33 19.38 -1.50 1.96
C VAL A 33 20.66 -0.66 1.99
N PRO A 34 21.83 -1.23 1.63
CA PRO A 34 23.05 -0.45 1.43
C PRO A 34 22.84 0.67 0.42
N ASN A 35 23.52 1.80 0.61
CA ASN A 35 23.36 3.00 -0.23
C ASN A 35 23.54 2.69 -1.74
N ALA A 36 24.52 1.87 -2.09
CA ALA A 36 24.78 1.46 -3.48
C ALA A 36 23.61 0.73 -4.15
N GLN A 37 22.69 0.13 -3.36
CA GLN A 37 21.54 -0.64 -3.84
C GLN A 37 20.22 0.15 -3.75
N LEU A 38 20.24 1.39 -3.25
CA LEU A 38 19.02 2.18 -3.02
C LEU A 38 18.17 2.34 -4.29
N MET A 39 18.82 2.69 -5.40
CA MET A 39 18.13 2.94 -6.67
C MET A 39 17.58 1.64 -7.26
N GLU A 40 18.38 0.58 -7.25
CA GLU A 40 17.98 -0.75 -7.73
C GLU A 40 16.74 -1.24 -6.97
N LYS A 41 16.77 -1.19 -5.62
CA LYS A 41 15.64 -1.63 -4.80
C LYS A 41 14.40 -0.77 -5.02
N SER A 42 14.57 0.54 -5.18
CA SER A 42 13.45 1.45 -5.44
C SER A 42 12.77 1.14 -6.78
N ILE A 43 13.57 0.89 -7.83
CA ILE A 43 13.06 0.51 -9.15
C ILE A 43 12.38 -0.86 -9.10
N GLU A 44 12.95 -1.84 -8.39
CA GLU A 44 12.34 -3.16 -8.20
C GLU A 44 10.93 -3.05 -7.61
N VAL A 45 10.77 -2.28 -6.53
CA VAL A 45 9.47 -2.04 -5.88
C VAL A 45 8.51 -1.31 -6.80
N ALA A 46 8.97 -0.25 -7.47
CA ALA A 46 8.16 0.52 -8.41
C ALA A 46 7.68 -0.33 -9.60
N ALA A 47 8.56 -1.19 -10.14
CA ALA A 47 8.23 -2.12 -11.22
C ALA A 47 7.19 -3.15 -10.78
N GLY A 48 7.24 -3.62 -9.53
CA GLY A 48 6.19 -4.45 -8.94
C GLY A 48 4.83 -3.76 -8.91
N ILE A 49 4.79 -2.49 -8.51
CA ILE A 49 3.56 -1.68 -8.47
C ILE A 49 3.04 -1.41 -9.89
N ALA A 50 3.93 -1.09 -10.83
CA ALA A 50 3.60 -0.74 -12.21
C ALA A 50 3.00 -1.91 -13.03
N LYS A 51 3.16 -3.16 -12.57
CA LYS A 51 2.48 -4.32 -13.17
C LYS A 51 0.97 -4.35 -12.90
N ASN A 52 0.48 -3.56 -11.95
CA ASN A 52 -0.94 -3.50 -11.63
C ASN A 52 -1.67 -2.50 -12.55
N ARG A 53 -3.00 -2.65 -12.67
CA ARG A 53 -3.82 -1.71 -13.44
C ARG A 53 -3.73 -0.31 -12.84
N ILE A 54 -3.46 0.68 -13.68
CA ILE A 54 -3.20 2.07 -13.31
C ILE A 54 -4.38 2.64 -12.52
N GLU A 55 -5.60 2.37 -12.97
CA GLU A 55 -6.84 2.81 -12.34
C GLU A 55 -7.01 2.21 -10.93
N GLY A 56 -6.60 0.94 -10.75
CA GLY A 56 -6.64 0.27 -9.45
C GLY A 56 -5.66 0.89 -8.45
N VAL A 57 -4.42 1.13 -8.88
CA VAL A 57 -3.40 1.78 -8.04
C VAL A 57 -3.81 3.22 -7.69
N ALA A 58 -4.32 3.97 -8.67
CA ALA A 58 -4.81 5.33 -8.46
C ALA A 58 -5.98 5.36 -7.46
N ASN A 59 -6.94 4.44 -7.58
CA ASN A 59 -8.08 4.34 -6.67
C ASN A 59 -7.63 4.05 -5.24
N ILE A 60 -6.80 3.02 -5.03
CA ILE A 60 -6.28 2.67 -3.70
C ILE A 60 -5.56 3.86 -3.07
N LYS A 61 -4.70 4.55 -3.83
CA LYS A 61 -3.97 5.73 -3.35
C LYS A 61 -4.90 6.86 -2.91
N GLN A 62 -6.01 7.06 -3.62
CA GLN A 62 -6.99 8.09 -3.31
C GLN A 62 -7.80 7.74 -2.06
N ILE A 63 -8.34 6.51 -2.00
CA ILE A 63 -9.09 6.00 -0.84
C ILE A 63 -8.26 6.11 0.44
N LEU A 64 -6.99 5.68 0.41
CA LEU A 64 -6.11 5.76 1.58
C LEU A 64 -5.89 7.20 2.09
N ARG A 65 -5.91 8.20 1.19
CA ARG A 65 -5.83 9.62 1.57
C ARG A 65 -7.13 10.11 2.18
N GLU A 66 -8.26 9.75 1.58
CA GLU A 66 -9.61 10.15 2.01
C GLU A 66 -10.01 9.49 3.35
N HIS A 67 -9.52 8.28 3.63
CA HIS A 67 -9.87 7.51 4.84
C HIS A 67 -9.21 8.03 6.14
N SER A 68 -8.18 8.86 6.04
CA SER A 68 -7.41 9.29 7.20
C SER A 68 -8.30 10.07 8.19
N GLY A 69 -8.62 9.43 9.33
CA GLY A 69 -9.41 10.03 10.40
C GLY A 69 -10.93 9.80 10.30
N LEU A 70 -11.40 9.11 9.26
CA LEU A 70 -12.81 8.75 9.12
C LEU A 70 -13.18 7.53 9.98
N SER A 71 -14.45 7.43 10.38
CA SER A 71 -14.98 6.23 11.03
C SER A 71 -14.99 5.03 10.08
N PHE A 72 -15.06 3.82 10.64
CA PHE A 72 -15.12 2.59 9.83
C PHE A 72 -16.33 2.58 8.88
N GLU A 73 -17.48 3.11 9.32
CA GLU A 73 -18.69 3.18 8.49
C GLU A 73 -18.51 4.12 7.29
N GLU A 74 -17.88 5.29 7.50
CA GLU A 74 -17.59 6.24 6.43
C GLU A 74 -16.56 5.70 5.44
N GLN A 75 -15.51 5.03 5.94
CA GLN A 75 -14.54 4.33 5.11
C GLN A 75 -15.22 3.27 4.24
N TYR A 76 -16.12 2.47 4.82
CA TYR A 76 -16.87 1.46 4.08
C TYR A 76 -17.77 2.09 2.99
N LYS A 77 -18.48 3.18 3.31
CA LYS A 77 -19.29 3.91 2.32
C LYS A 77 -18.43 4.46 1.17
N ASN A 78 -17.28 5.06 1.50
CA ASN A 78 -16.34 5.58 0.51
C ASN A 78 -15.82 4.49 -0.45
N GLU A 79 -15.50 3.30 0.07
CA GLU A 79 -15.13 2.16 -0.78
C GLU A 79 -16.23 1.76 -1.75
N ILE A 80 -17.48 1.67 -1.28
CA ILE A 80 -18.63 1.29 -2.11
C ILE A 80 -18.91 2.35 -3.19
N ASP A 81 -18.87 3.63 -2.85
CA ASP A 81 -19.17 4.72 -3.78
C ASP A 81 -18.05 4.92 -4.81
N SER A 82 -16.79 4.73 -4.42
CA SER A 82 -15.66 4.75 -5.36
C SER A 82 -15.83 3.73 -6.50
N ARG A 83 -16.36 2.53 -6.18
CA ARG A 83 -16.59 1.44 -7.13
C ARG A 83 -17.75 1.74 -8.09
N LYS A 84 -18.81 2.38 -7.59
CA LYS A 84 -20.00 2.71 -8.40
C LYS A 84 -19.79 3.93 -9.29
N GLY A 85 -18.95 4.88 -8.87
CA GLY A 85 -18.76 6.17 -9.53
C GLY A 85 -17.41 6.29 -10.24
N ARG A 86 -16.42 6.82 -9.50
CA ARG A 86 -15.14 7.35 -10.01
C ARG A 86 -14.29 6.33 -10.77
N PHE A 87 -14.48 5.03 -10.54
CA PHE A 87 -13.67 3.96 -11.13
C PHE A 87 -14.52 2.90 -11.87
N LYS A 88 -15.56 3.35 -12.59
CA LYS A 88 -16.34 2.51 -13.51
C LYS A 88 -15.44 1.87 -14.57
N GLY A 89 -15.64 0.57 -14.85
CA GLY A 89 -14.90 -0.18 -15.88
C GLY A 89 -13.91 -1.22 -15.35
N LEU A 90 -13.62 -1.24 -14.06
CA LEU A 90 -12.85 -2.30 -13.41
C LEU A 90 -13.81 -3.41 -12.95
N SER A 91 -14.33 -4.23 -13.86
CA SER A 91 -15.09 -5.40 -13.42
C SER A 91 -14.17 -6.37 -12.69
N VAL A 92 -14.69 -7.00 -11.63
CA VAL A 92 -13.96 -8.06 -10.90
C VAL A 92 -13.60 -9.19 -11.87
N GLN A 93 -14.47 -9.47 -12.84
CA GLN A 93 -14.25 -10.50 -13.85
C GLN A 93 -13.05 -10.18 -14.74
N ASP A 94 -12.92 -8.93 -15.21
CA ASP A 94 -11.77 -8.50 -16.03
C ASP A 94 -10.48 -8.38 -15.20
N GLY A 95 -10.60 -8.06 -13.90
CA GLY A 95 -9.44 -7.96 -12.99
C GLY A 95 -8.89 -9.31 -12.55
N PHE A 96 -9.75 -10.31 -12.46
CA PHE A 96 -9.41 -11.63 -11.98
C PHE A 96 -9.50 -12.69 -13.08
N LYS A 97 -9.62 -12.32 -14.36
CA LYS A 97 -9.78 -13.27 -15.48
C LYS A 97 -8.74 -14.39 -15.43
N ASP A 98 -7.46 -14.06 -15.40
CA ASP A 98 -6.35 -15.02 -15.28
C ASP A 98 -6.42 -15.89 -14.01
N PHE A 99 -6.97 -15.35 -12.92
CA PHE A 99 -7.17 -16.07 -11.67
C PHE A 99 -8.37 -17.02 -11.74
N LEU A 100 -9.48 -16.57 -12.34
CA LEU A 100 -10.73 -17.32 -12.52
C LEU A 100 -10.57 -18.43 -13.58
N GLU A 101 -9.78 -18.19 -14.62
CA GLU A 101 -9.48 -19.14 -15.70
C GLU A 101 -8.42 -20.17 -15.29
N ARG A 102 -7.67 -19.92 -14.22
CA ARG A 102 -6.66 -20.86 -13.70
C ARG A 102 -7.32 -22.10 -13.11
N LYS A 103 -7.13 -23.26 -13.77
CA LYS A 103 -7.48 -24.57 -13.21
C LYS A 103 -6.43 -25.04 -12.20
N GLY A 104 -6.45 -24.46 -11.00
CA GLY A 104 -5.65 -24.89 -9.85
C GLY A 104 -4.17 -24.49 -9.89
N ARG A 105 -3.53 -24.54 -8.71
CA ARG A 105 -2.07 -24.31 -8.56
C ARG A 105 -1.35 -25.56 -9.09
N LYS A 106 -0.39 -25.43 -10.01
CA LYS A 106 0.53 -26.54 -10.30
C LYS A 106 1.20 -26.93 -8.97
N PRO A 107 1.19 -28.22 -8.58
CA PRO A 107 1.90 -28.65 -7.39
C PRO A 107 3.36 -28.26 -7.55
N ARG A 108 3.93 -27.64 -6.50
CA ARG A 108 5.38 -27.47 -6.41
C ARG A 108 5.93 -28.89 -6.24
N VAL A 109 6.49 -29.43 -7.32
CA VAL A 109 7.45 -30.54 -7.24
C VAL A 109 8.70 -30.02 -6.56
#